data_AF-A0A353INH0-F1
#
_entry.id   AF-A0A353INH0-F1
#
_cell.length_a   1.000
_cell.length_b   1.000
_cell.length_c   1.000
_cell.angle_alpha   90.00
_cell.angle_beta   90.00
_cell.angle_gamma   90.00
#
_symmetry.space_group_name_H-M   'P 1'
#
loop_
_entity.id
_entity.type
_entity.pdbx_description
1 polymer ?
#
loop_
_entity_poly.entity_id
_entity_poly.type
_entity_poly.pdbx_seq_one_letter_code
_entity_poly.pdbx_strand_id
1 'polypeptide(L)'
;MAFRINFRALRVYETVALTDDALTVTRVAPDGNEQSWRFNPYWVSVRVDERVGLSSEMSLASHGKRLIFGAFLTDPERKEFADALKEALRDARAPDVEQTAFA
;
A
#
# COMPACT_ATOMS: atom_id res chain seq x y z
N MET A 1 1.74 14.92 0.72
CA MET A 1 2.96 14.25 1.28
C MET A 1 3.23 12.94 0.55
N ALA A 2 4.47 12.42 0.49
CA ALA A 2 4.79 11.18 -0.22
C ALA A 2 5.27 10.06 0.72
N PHE A 3 4.53 8.95 0.82
CA PHE A 3 4.90 7.76 1.63
C PHE A 3 5.44 6.66 0.72
N ARG A 4 6.64 6.16 0.98
CA ARG A 4 7.28 5.11 0.16
C ARG A 4 7.89 4.00 1.01
N ILE A 5 7.51 2.74 0.76
CA ILE A 5 8.11 1.56 1.39
C ILE A 5 8.57 0.57 0.31
N ASN A 6 9.73 -0.05 0.54
CA ASN A 6 10.29 -1.10 -0.31
C ASN A 6 10.55 -2.37 0.51
N PHE A 7 10.23 -3.53 -0.07
CA PHE A 7 10.51 -4.81 0.54
C PHE A 7 11.15 -5.78 -0.45
N ARG A 8 12.00 -6.69 0.05
CA ARG A 8 12.86 -7.53 -0.79
C ARG A 8 12.87 -8.99 -0.33
N ALA A 9 12.50 -9.91 -1.22
CA ALA A 9 12.63 -11.35 -1.02
C ALA A 9 13.06 -12.02 -2.33
N LEU A 10 14.14 -12.82 -2.32
CA LEU A 10 14.60 -13.60 -3.49
C LEU A 10 14.72 -12.79 -4.81
N ARG A 11 15.27 -11.57 -4.73
CA ARG A 11 15.40 -10.57 -5.84
C ARG A 11 14.07 -10.02 -6.39
N VAL A 12 12.92 -10.43 -5.86
CA VAL A 12 11.65 -9.73 -6.04
C VAL A 12 11.63 -8.55 -5.07
N TYR A 13 11.18 -7.39 -5.54
CA TYR A 13 10.85 -6.29 -4.64
C TYR A 13 9.51 -5.66 -4.95
N GLU A 14 8.86 -5.18 -3.91
CA GLU A 14 7.62 -4.42 -3.99
C GLU A 14 7.86 -3.02 -3.45
N THR A 15 7.41 -2.01 -4.19
CA THR A 15 7.42 -0.61 -3.78
C THR A 15 5.97 -0.13 -3.66
N VAL A 16 5.60 0.39 -2.49
CA VAL A 16 4.30 1.04 -2.27
C VAL A 16 4.56 2.53 -2.13
N ALA A 17 3.99 3.34 -3.02
CA ALA A 17 4.14 4.78 -3.07
C ALA A 17 2.76 5.45 -2.99
N LEU A 18 2.55 6.31 -2.00
CA LEU A 18 1.35 7.13 -1.87
C LEU A 18 1.70 8.59 -2.16
N THR A 19 0.94 9.21 -3.05
CA THR A 19 0.88 10.64 -3.31
C THR A 19 -0.54 11.13 -3.05
N ASP A 20 -0.75 12.44 -3.09
CA ASP A 20 -2.07 13.04 -2.85
C ASP A 20 -3.11 12.60 -3.91
N ASP A 21 -2.66 12.22 -5.11
CA ASP A 21 -3.50 11.78 -6.23
C ASP A 21 -3.57 10.25 -6.42
N ALA A 22 -2.63 9.48 -5.87
CA ALA A 22 -2.51 8.05 -6.14
C ALA A 22 -1.78 7.21 -5.09
N LEU A 23 -2.29 6.00 -4.88
CA LEU A 23 -1.54 4.90 -4.29
C LEU A 23 -1.06 3.97 -5.41
N THR A 24 0.25 3.79 -5.53
CA THR A 24 0.88 2.94 -6.55
C THR A 24 1.63 1.81 -5.88
N VAL A 25 1.40 0.59 -6.34
CA VAL A 25 2.18 -0.59 -5.96
C VAL A 25 2.93 -1.06 -7.19
N THR A 26 4.25 -1.15 -7.10
CA THR A 26 5.11 -1.64 -8.17
C THR A 26 5.84 -2.88 -7.69
N ARG A 27 5.68 -3.99 -8.41
CA ARG A 27 6.39 -5.25 -8.16
C ARG A 27 7.38 -5.47 -9.29
N VAL A 28 8.62 -5.76 -8.93
CA VAL A 28 9.68 -6.11 -9.89
C VAL A 28 10.12 -7.54 -9.62
N ALA A 29 10.04 -8.37 -10.65
CA ALA A 29 10.47 -9.76 -10.61
C ALA A 29 12.01 -9.88 -10.78
N PRO A 30 12.62 -11.05 -10.47
CA PRO A 30 14.07 -11.21 -10.49
C PRO A 30 14.71 -11.03 -11.88
N ASP A 31 13.92 -11.21 -12.93
CA ASP A 31 14.26 -11.02 -14.35
C ASP A 31 14.15 -9.55 -14.80
N GLY A 32 13.70 -8.65 -13.90
CA GLY A 32 13.50 -7.23 -14.18
C GLY A 32 12.12 -6.88 -14.70
N ASN A 33 11.20 -7.86 -14.87
CA ASN A 33 9.84 -7.58 -15.27
C ASN A 33 9.11 -6.78 -14.19
N GLU A 34 8.62 -5.60 -14.55
CA GLU A 34 7.89 -4.70 -13.67
C GLU A 34 6.39 -4.77 -13.93
N GLN A 35 5.61 -4.87 -12.86
CA GLN A 35 4.16 -4.73 -12.87
C GLN A 35 3.77 -3.61 -11.90
N SER A 36 2.95 -2.68 -12.36
CA SER A 36 2.50 -1.55 -11.54
C SER A 36 0.97 -1.47 -11.51
N TRP A 37 0.43 -1.25 -10.32
CA TRP A 37 -0.99 -1.06 -10.06
C TRP A 37 -1.21 0.29 -9.39
N ARG A 38 -2.13 1.07 -9.92
CA ARG A 38 -2.48 2.40 -9.43
C ARG A 38 -3.92 2.43 -8.93
N PHE A 39 -4.11 3.00 -7.74
CA PHE A 39 -5.38 3.15 -7.07
C PHE A 39 -5.58 4.62 -6.68
N ASN A 40 -6.82 5.10 -6.67
CA ASN A 40 -7.11 6.41 -6.12
C ASN A 40 -7.14 6.32 -4.57
N PRO A 41 -6.46 7.23 -3.85
CA PRO A 41 -6.38 7.21 -2.40
C PRO A 41 -7.75 7.30 -1.73
N TYR A 42 -8.71 8.01 -2.31
CA TYR A 42 -10.03 8.26 -1.71
C TYR A 42 -10.89 7.00 -1.57
N TRP A 43 -10.70 6.00 -2.44
CA TRP A 43 -11.56 4.82 -2.49
C TRP A 43 -10.80 3.48 -2.47
N VAL A 44 -9.49 3.51 -2.23
CA VAL A 44 -8.72 2.31 -1.94
C VAL A 44 -8.91 1.90 -0.48
N SER A 45 -9.03 0.59 -0.24
CA SER A 45 -9.13 0.01 1.09
C SER A 45 -8.02 -1.00 1.30
N VAL A 46 -7.31 -0.90 2.42
CA VAL A 46 -6.32 -1.88 2.87
C VAL A 46 -7.01 -2.90 3.76
N ARG A 47 -6.84 -4.19 3.46
CA ARG A 47 -7.40 -5.31 4.23
C ARG A 47 -6.31 -6.29 4.62
N VAL A 48 -6.43 -6.84 5.83
CA VAL A 48 -5.66 -7.99 6.29
C VAL A 48 -6.67 -9.07 6.65
N ASP A 49 -6.70 -10.14 5.87
CA ASP A 49 -7.57 -11.28 6.08
C ASP A 49 -6.79 -12.37 6.83
N GLU A 50 -7.24 -12.72 8.03
CA GLU A 50 -6.69 -13.86 8.78
C GLU A 50 -7.12 -15.18 8.13
N ARG A 51 -6.22 -16.15 8.08
CA ARG A 51 -6.50 -17.48 7.50
C ARG A 51 -6.20 -18.58 8.51
N VAL A 52 -7.13 -19.51 8.66
CA VAL A 52 -6.95 -20.63 9.59
C VAL A 52 -5.88 -21.58 9.06
N GLY A 53 -4.82 -21.81 9.84
CA GLY A 53 -3.73 -22.73 9.50
C GLY A 53 -2.76 -22.22 8.42
N LEU A 54 -2.87 -20.95 8.02
CA LEU A 54 -2.00 -20.31 7.02
C LEU A 54 -1.64 -18.90 7.48
N SER A 55 -0.58 -18.32 6.91
CA SER A 55 -0.32 -16.90 7.10
C SER A 55 -1.49 -16.05 6.58
N SER A 56 -1.67 -14.92 7.26
CA SER A 56 -1.99 -13.61 6.70
C SER A 56 -2.36 -13.51 5.22
N GLU A 57 -3.32 -12.70 4.80
CA GLU A 57 -3.27 -12.07 3.48
C GLU A 57 -3.51 -10.58 3.56
N MET A 58 -2.59 -9.78 3.01
CA MET A 58 -2.80 -8.34 2.85
C MET A 58 -3.22 -8.01 1.42
N SER A 59 -4.22 -7.15 1.27
CA SER A 59 -4.67 -6.70 -0.04
C SER A 59 -5.10 -5.24 -0.08
N LEU A 60 -4.98 -4.65 -1.27
CA LEU A 60 -5.63 -3.41 -1.66
C LEU A 60 -6.89 -3.75 -2.47
N ALA A 61 -8.01 -3.13 -2.12
CA ALA A 61 -9.27 -3.29 -2.83
C ALA A 61 -9.80 -1.94 -3.33
N SER A 62 -10.27 -1.89 -4.58
CA SER A 62 -10.98 -0.73 -5.13
C SER A 62 -11.83 -1.14 -6.34
N HIS A 63 -13.09 -0.69 -6.40
CA HIS A 63 -13.98 -0.84 -7.57
C HIS A 63 -13.94 -2.24 -8.22
N GLY A 64 -14.08 -3.28 -7.40
CA GLY A 64 -14.05 -4.68 -7.86
C GLY A 64 -12.66 -5.25 -8.16
N LYS A 65 -11.59 -4.44 -8.11
CA LYS A 65 -10.20 -4.90 -8.21
C LYS A 65 -9.65 -5.21 -6.82
N ARG A 66 -8.89 -6.30 -6.71
CA ARG A 66 -8.14 -6.71 -5.51
C ARG A 66 -6.71 -7.00 -5.91
N LEU A 67 -5.75 -6.43 -5.21
CA LEU A 67 -4.32 -6.71 -5.35
C LEU A 67 -3.78 -7.25 -4.03
N ILE A 68 -3.21 -8.45 -4.07
CA ILE A 68 -2.49 -9.04 -2.95
C ILE A 68 -1.03 -8.59 -3.03
N PHE A 69 -0.49 -8.12 -1.93
CA PHE A 69 0.89 -7.62 -1.83
C PHE A 69 1.46 -7.87 -0.42
N GLY A 70 2.76 -7.69 -0.23
CA GLY A 70 3.41 -7.95 1.05
C GLY A 70 3.47 -9.43 1.42
N ALA A 71 3.48 -10.33 0.42
CA ALA A 71 3.42 -11.78 0.66
C ALA A 71 4.63 -12.33 1.42
N PHE A 72 5.77 -11.63 1.39
CA PHE A 72 6.99 -11.97 2.13
C PHE A 72 6.99 -11.46 3.58
N LEU A 73 6.03 -10.60 3.96
CA LEU A 73 5.91 -10.12 5.33
C LEU A 73 5.34 -11.22 6.22
N THR A 74 5.85 -11.28 7.44
CA THR A 74 5.26 -12.03 8.55
C THR A 74 3.92 -11.40 8.97
N ASP A 75 3.09 -12.15 9.69
CA ASP A 75 1.78 -11.63 10.12
C ASP A 75 1.86 -10.35 10.98
N PRO A 76 2.80 -10.22 11.94
CA PRO A 76 2.99 -8.97 12.66
C PRO A 76 3.39 -7.80 11.75
N GLU A 77 4.35 -8.01 10.85
CA GLU A 77 4.78 -6.98 9.89
C GLU A 77 3.66 -6.55 8.97
N ARG A 78 2.78 -7.47 8.56
CA ARG A 78 1.58 -7.14 7.77
C ARG A 78 0.64 -6.25 8.56
N LYS A 79 0.38 -6.57 9.83
CA LYS A 79 -0.50 -5.76 10.66
C LYS A 79 0.06 -4.34 10.83
N GLU A 80 1.32 -4.24 11.22
CA GLU A 80 2.02 -2.96 11.41
C GLU A 80 2.00 -2.12 10.13
N PHE A 81 2.37 -2.73 9.00
CA PHE A 81 2.35 -2.05 7.71
C PHE A 81 0.95 -1.61 7.29
N ALA A 82 -0.06 -2.47 7.47
CA ALA A 82 -1.43 -2.15 7.10
C ALA A 82 -1.95 -0.97 7.93
N ASP A 83 -1.58 -0.88 9.19
CA ASP A 83 -1.99 0.21 10.07
C ASP A 83 -1.29 1.53 9.69
N ALA A 84 0.03 1.50 9.43
CA ALA A 84 0.76 2.66 8.92
C ALA A 84 0.22 3.15 7.56
N LEU A 85 -0.13 2.25 6.64
CA LEU A 85 -0.69 2.62 5.34
C LEU A 85 -2.10 3.21 5.47
N LYS A 86 -2.92 2.69 6.40
CA LYS A 86 -4.25 3.26 6.67
C LYS A 86 -4.14 4.67 7.25
N GLU A 87 -3.17 4.91 8.12
CA GLU A 87 -2.88 6.25 8.67
C GLU A 87 -2.46 7.21 7.56
N ALA A 88 -1.47 6.84 6.75
CA ALA A 88 -1.03 7.65 5.61
C ALA A 88 -2.17 7.95 4.62
N LEU A 89 -3.08 6.99 4.38
CA LEU A 89 -4.26 7.20 3.55
C LEU A 89 -5.30 8.13 4.19
N ARG A 90 -5.42 8.16 5.52
CA ARG A 90 -6.29 9.13 6.20
C ARG A 90 -5.73 10.53 6.06
N ASP A 91 -4.43 10.69 6.24
CA ASP A 91 -3.75 11.99 6.12
C ASP A 91 -3.82 12.51 4.69
N ALA A 92 -3.57 11.66 3.68
CA ALA A 92 -3.68 12.04 2.28
C ALA A 92 -5.12 12.39 1.83
N ARG A 93 -6.14 11.91 2.56
CA ARG A 93 -7.56 12.25 2.30
C ARG A 93 -8.01 13.50 3.04
N ALA A 94 -7.30 13.89 4.11
CA ALA A 94 -7.62 15.10 4.82
C ALA A 94 -7.48 16.28 3.84
N PRO A 95 -8.43 17.23 3.83
CA PRO A 95 -8.25 18.44 3.04
C PRO A 95 -6.96 19.13 3.49
N ASP A 96 -6.20 19.65 2.54
CA ASP A 96 -4.96 20.39 2.76
C ASP A 96 -5.27 21.64 3.62
N VAL A 97 -5.18 21.51 4.94
CA VAL A 97 -5.50 22.61 5.88
C VAL A 97 -4.35 23.62 5.98
N GLU A 98 -3.22 23.38 5.31
CA GLU A 98 -1.98 24.15 5.47
C GLU A 98 -1.69 25.18 4.37
N GLN A 99 -2.65 25.49 3.49
CA GLN A 99 -2.48 26.55 2.47
C GLN A 99 -3.27 27.85 2.72
N THR A 100 -4.02 27.98 3.83
CA THR A 100 -4.82 29.21 4.11
C THR A 100 -4.13 30.21 5.05
N ALA A 101 -2.97 29.89 5.62
CA ALA A 101 -2.37 30.71 6.67
C ALA A 101 -1.20 31.58 6.21
N PHE A 102 -1.26 32.24 5.03
CA PHE A 102 -0.47 33.45 4.73
C PHE A 102 -1.16 34.27 3.62
N ALA A 103 -2.04 35.18 4.00
CA ALA A 103 -2.48 36.32 3.20
C ALA A 103 -2.59 37.54 4.12
#